data_AF-A0A5E6UVA7-F1
#
_entry.id   AF-A0A5E6UVA7-F1
#
_cell.length_a   1.000
_cell.length_b   1.000
_cell.length_c   1.000
_cell.angle_alpha   90.00
_cell.angle_beta   90.00
_cell.angle_gamma   90.00
#
_symmetry.space_group_name_H-M   'P 1'
#
loop_
_entity.id
_entity.type
_entity.pdbx_description
1 polymer ?
#
loop_
_entity_poly.entity_id
_entity_poly.type
_entity_poly.pdbx_seq_one_letter_code
_entity_poly.pdbx_strand_id
1 'polypeptide(L)'
;MSRKAEKRPMTDDQISIQESRIPDIALKAFSNAYKMALANGAAVLVAKDGQLFEVTEKSSVVLRTIGTYGNLKSGTRLQINKSSKQVNS
;
A
#
# COMPACT_ATOMS: atom_id res chain seq x y z
N MET A 1 -26.46 -0.81 -30.89
CA MET A 1 -26.65 -2.04 -30.08
C MET A 1 -25.27 -2.65 -29.81
N SER A 2 -24.65 -2.33 -28.67
CA SER A 2 -23.31 -2.83 -28.30
C SER A 2 -23.42 -4.26 -27.76
N ARG A 3 -22.77 -5.22 -28.42
CA ARG A 3 -22.70 -6.61 -27.93
C ARG A 3 -21.80 -6.61 -26.71
N LYS A 4 -22.36 -6.81 -25.51
CA LYS A 4 -21.57 -7.16 -24.32
C LYS A 4 -20.89 -8.50 -24.62
N ALA A 5 -19.59 -8.46 -24.92
CA ALA A 5 -18.80 -9.68 -25.07
C ALA A 5 -18.82 -10.43 -23.73
N GLU A 6 -19.20 -11.70 -23.75
CA GLU A 6 -19.06 -12.58 -22.58
C GLU A 6 -17.59 -12.60 -22.17
N LYS A 7 -17.30 -12.07 -20.97
CA LYS A 7 -15.96 -12.15 -20.40
C LYS A 7 -15.72 -13.61 -20.02
N ARG A 8 -14.92 -14.32 -20.83
CA ARG A 8 -14.42 -15.64 -20.47
C ARG A 8 -13.61 -15.53 -19.17
N PRO A 9 -13.73 -16.50 -18.25
CA PRO A 9 -12.89 -16.53 -17.06
C PRO A 9 -11.42 -16.57 -17.48
N MET A 10 -10.58 -15.80 -16.76
CA MET A 10 -9.13 -15.80 -16.99
C MET A 10 -8.53 -17.12 -16.53
N THR A 11 -7.50 -17.58 -17.23
CA THR A 11 -6.73 -18.75 -16.79
C THR A 11 -5.80 -18.37 -15.64
N ASP A 12 -5.39 -19.36 -14.83
CA ASP A 12 -4.49 -19.13 -13.69
C ASP A 12 -3.17 -18.46 -14.12
N ASP A 13 -2.63 -18.81 -15.29
CA ASP A 13 -1.45 -18.14 -15.85
C ASP A 13 -1.69 -16.65 -16.16
N GLN A 14 -2.87 -16.30 -16.68
CA GLN A 14 -3.25 -14.91 -16.94
C GLN A 14 -3.43 -14.13 -15.64
N ILE A 15 -3.98 -14.76 -14.61
CA ILE A 15 -4.11 -14.18 -13.26
C ILE A 15 -2.72 -13.92 -12.68
N SER A 16 -1.83 -14.93 -12.70
CA SER A 16 -0.45 -14.81 -12.20
C SER A 16 0.33 -13.67 -12.87
N ILE A 17 0.19 -13.51 -14.20
CA ILE A 17 0.79 -12.39 -14.92
C ILE A 17 0.22 -11.04 -14.44
N GLN A 18 -1.08 -10.94 -14.16
CA GLN A 18 -1.66 -9.70 -13.64
C GLN A 18 -1.23 -9.42 -12.20
N GLU A 19 -1.19 -10.45 -11.35
CA GLU A 19 -0.74 -10.34 -9.97
C GLU A 19 0.72 -9.92 -9.88
N SER A 20 1.57 -10.38 -10.81
CA SER A 20 2.98 -9.96 -10.90
C SER A 20 3.14 -8.44 -11.11
N ARG A 21 2.12 -7.76 -11.65
CA ARG A 21 2.11 -6.31 -11.88
C ARG A 21 1.55 -5.51 -10.70
N ILE A 22 0.89 -6.16 -9.74
CA ILE A 22 0.32 -5.47 -8.56
C ILE A 22 1.37 -4.64 -7.82
N PRO A 23 2.60 -5.13 -7.56
CA PRO A 23 3.62 -4.33 -6.88
C PRO A 23 3.95 -3.03 -7.60
N ASP A 24 4.12 -3.07 -8.92
CA ASP A 24 4.45 -1.89 -9.73
C ASP A 24 3.30 -0.87 -9.76
N ILE A 25 2.06 -1.36 -9.87
CA ILE A 25 0.86 -0.52 -9.85
C ILE A 25 0.73 0.17 -8.49
N ALA A 26 0.91 -0.59 -7.40
CA ALA A 26 0.86 -0.06 -6.04
C ALA A 26 1.95 0.99 -5.84
N LEU A 27 3.19 0.71 -6.25
CA LEU A 27 4.31 1.64 -6.16
C LEU A 27 4.00 2.96 -6.88
N LYS A 28 3.47 2.88 -8.11
CA LYS A 28 3.10 4.05 -8.90
C LYS A 28 1.97 4.85 -8.24
N ALA A 29 0.95 4.16 -7.71
CA ALA A 29 -0.16 4.80 -7.01
C ALA A 29 0.31 5.56 -5.76
N PHE A 30 1.15 4.92 -4.93
CA PHE A 30 1.70 5.57 -3.73
C PHE A 30 2.61 6.75 -4.08
N SER A 31 3.47 6.61 -5.08
CA SER A 31 4.33 7.73 -5.52
C SER A 31 3.53 8.93 -6.00
N ASN A 32 2.47 8.69 -6.77
CA ASN A 32 1.59 9.75 -7.25
C ASN A 32 0.83 10.41 -6.11
N ALA A 33 0.24 9.62 -5.21
CA ALA A 33 -0.48 10.14 -4.04
C ALA A 33 0.43 10.98 -3.13
N TYR A 34 1.66 10.51 -2.89
CA TYR A 34 2.68 11.24 -2.14
C TYR A 34 2.98 12.60 -2.78
N LYS A 35 3.29 12.62 -4.08
CA LYS A 35 3.60 13.86 -4.82
C LYS A 35 2.44 14.84 -4.81
N MET A 36 1.22 14.36 -5.04
CA MET A 36 0.02 15.22 -5.03
C MET A 36 -0.26 15.78 -3.63
N ALA A 37 -0.10 14.97 -2.57
CA ALA A 37 -0.30 15.43 -1.21
C ALA A 37 0.66 16.58 -0.87
N LEU A 38 1.95 16.43 -1.19
CA LEU A 38 2.94 17.48 -0.97
C LEU A 38 2.67 18.74 -1.81
N ALA A 39 2.32 18.58 -3.08
CA ALA A 39 2.00 19.70 -3.96
C ALA A 39 0.78 20.49 -3.48
N ASN A 40 -0.17 19.83 -2.80
CA ASN A 40 -1.34 20.46 -2.19
C ASN A 40 -1.04 21.08 -0.80
N GLY A 41 0.21 21.08 -0.36
CA GLY A 41 0.62 21.60 0.95
C GLY A 41 0.25 20.71 2.14
N ALA A 42 -0.15 19.46 1.91
CA ALA A 42 -0.42 18.51 2.98
C ALA A 42 0.88 17.91 3.53
N ALA A 43 0.83 17.45 4.78
CA ALA A 43 1.89 16.65 5.39
C ALA A 43 1.63 15.15 5.17
N VAL A 44 2.69 14.39 4.90
CA VAL A 44 2.64 12.94 4.68
C VAL A 44 3.50 12.24 5.73
N LEU A 45 2.95 11.17 6.31
CA LEU A 45 3.69 10.32 7.24
C LEU A 45 4.47 9.24 6.49
N VAL A 46 5.78 9.19 6.73
CA VAL A 46 6.70 8.25 6.04
C VAL A 46 7.48 7.43 7.05
N ALA A 47 7.36 6.11 6.96
CA ALA A 47 8.17 5.15 7.71
C ALA A 47 9.46 4.86 6.94
N LYS A 48 10.63 5.20 7.51
CA LYS A 48 11.94 4.97 6.89
C LYS A 48 12.98 4.70 7.98
N ASP A 49 13.86 3.72 7.77
CA ASP A 49 15.00 3.42 8.66
C ASP A 49 14.59 3.24 10.14
N GLY A 50 13.44 2.63 10.40
CA GLY A 50 12.91 2.44 11.76
C GLY A 50 12.41 3.72 12.44
N GLN A 51 12.19 4.78 11.67
CA GLN A 51 11.67 6.06 12.14
C GLN A 51 10.43 6.47 11.35
N LEU A 52 9.52 7.16 12.03
CA LEU A 52 8.38 7.81 11.42
C LEU A 52 8.70 9.29 11.24
N PHE A 53 8.58 9.76 10.01
CA PHE A 53 8.79 11.13 9.61
C PHE A 53 7.45 11.78 9.27
N GLU A 54 7.32 13.06 9.62
CA GLU A 54 6.37 13.97 8.99
C GLU A 54 7.10 14.69 7.86
N VAL A 55 6.60 14.53 6.64
CA VAL A 55 7.20 15.12 5.44
C VAL A 55 6.22 16.12 4.84
N THR A 56 6.71 17.34 4.64
CA THR A 56 6.04 18.40 3.90
C THR A 56 6.84 18.71 2.63
N GLU A 57 6.37 19.65 1.82
CA GLU A 57 7.12 20.10 0.64
C GLU A 57 8.52 20.63 1.01
N LYS A 58 8.66 21.23 2.20
CA LYS A 58 9.86 21.98 2.61
C LYS A 58 10.71 21.27 3.66
N SER A 59 10.14 20.30 4.37
CA SER A 59 10.79 19.69 5.52
C SER A 59 10.51 18.21 5.63
N SER A 60 11.42 17.52 6.30
CA SER A 60 11.24 16.15 6.77
C SER A 60 11.69 16.11 8.22
N VAL A 61 10.76 15.85 9.14
CA VAL A 61 11.00 15.89 10.58
C VAL A 61 10.71 14.53 11.18
N VAL A 62 11.64 14.01 11.98
CA VAL A 62 11.43 12.77 12.72
C VAL A 62 10.40 13.00 13.82
N LEU A 63 9.30 12.26 13.81
CA LEU A 63 8.31 12.28 14.88
C LEU A 63 8.66 11.31 16.00
N ARG A 64 9.00 10.07 15.65
CA ARG A 64 9.32 9.01 16.61
C ARG A 64 10.00 7.81 15.96
N THR A 65 10.68 7.01 16.76
CA THR A 65 11.09 5.67 16.36
C THR A 65 9.87 4.75 16.24
N ILE A 66 9.81 4.00 15.15
CA ILE A 66 8.91 2.88 14.97
C ILE A 66 9.76 1.62 15.11
N GLY A 67 9.61 0.94 16.25
CA GLY A 67 10.32 -0.32 16.49
C GLY A 67 10.01 -1.35 15.40
N THR A 68 10.89 -2.33 15.21
CA THR A 68 10.59 -3.46 14.34
C THR A 68 9.35 -4.18 14.86
N TYR A 69 8.27 -4.17 14.07
CA TYR A 69 7.03 -4.83 14.47
C TYR A 69 7.13 -6.33 14.19
N GLY A 70 7.81 -7.04 15.10
CA GLY A 70 8.07 -8.47 15.01
C GLY A 70 9.09 -8.84 13.94
N ASN A 71 9.68 -10.03 14.11
CA ASN A 71 10.55 -10.63 13.10
C ASN A 71 9.75 -11.71 12.37
N LEU A 72 9.29 -11.42 11.14
CA LEU A 72 8.69 -12.42 10.28
C LEU A 72 9.78 -13.14 9.50
N LYS A 73 9.97 -14.43 9.80
CA LYS A 73 10.86 -15.28 8.99
C LYS A 73 10.18 -15.57 7.66
N SER A 74 10.97 -15.69 6.60
CA SER A 74 10.45 -16.21 5.32
C SER A 74 9.73 -17.55 5.56
N GLY A 75 8.55 -17.72 4.99
CA GLY A 75 7.68 -18.88 5.22
C GLY A 75 6.81 -18.82 6.48
N THR A 76 6.84 -17.73 7.27
CA THR A 76 5.94 -17.57 8.42
C THR A 76 4.51 -17.43 7.94
N ARG A 77 3.66 -18.41 8.29
CA ARG A 77 2.23 -18.36 7.97
C ARG A 77 1.53 -17.33 8.85
N LEU A 78 1.12 -16.23 8.25
CA LEU A 78 0.37 -15.18 8.95
C LEU A 78 -1.05 -15.67 9.26
N GLN A 79 -1.36 -15.82 10.55
CA GLN A 79 -2.74 -16.02 10.99
C GLN A 79 -3.44 -14.66 11.08
N ILE A 80 -4.13 -14.28 10.00
CA ILE A 80 -4.91 -13.05 9.97
C ILE A 80 -6.26 -13.33 10.62
N ASN A 81 -6.34 -13.08 11.93
CA ASN A 81 -7.62 -13.06 12.63
C ASN A 81 -8.34 -11.76 12.25
N LYS A 82 -9.27 -11.84 11.29
CA LYS A 82 -10.15 -10.71 10.98
C LYS A 82 -11.01 -10.40 12.20
N SER A 83 -10.62 -9.39 12.98
CA SER A 83 -11.50 -8.87 14.03
C SER A 83 -12.67 -8.15 13.35
N SER A 84 -13.89 -8.64 13.54
CA SER A 84 -15.13 -8.02 13.06
C SER A 84 -15.53 -6.77 13.85
N LYS A 85 -14.58 -6.09 14.51
CA LYS A 85 -14.89 -4.87 15.25
C LYS A 85 -15.25 -3.78 14.24
N GLN A 86 -16.56 -3.56 14.11
CA GLN A 86 -17.11 -2.36 13.50
C GLN A 86 -16.47 -1.16 14.21
N VAL A 87 -15.78 -0.34 13.43
CA VAL A 87 -15.38 0.99 13.89
C VAL A 87 -16.67 1.81 13.87
N ASN A 88 -17.32 1.92 15.02
CA ASN A 88 -18.44 2.85 15.16
C ASN A 88 -17.88 4.26 15.00
N SER A 89 -18.47 4.99 14.05
CA SER A 89 -18.18 6.40 13.75
C SER A 89 -18.94 7.29 14.73
#